data_AF-A0A433QEH0-F1
#
_entry.id   AF-A0A433QEH0-F1
#
_cell.length_a   1.000
_cell.length_b   1.000
_cell.length_c   1.000
_cell.angle_alpha   90.00
_cell.angle_beta   90.00
_cell.angle_gamma   90.00
#
_symmetry.space_group_name_H-M   'P 1'
#
loop_
_entity.id
_entity.type
_entity.pdbx_description
1 polymer ?
#
loop_
_entity_poly.entity_id
_entity_poly.type
_entity_poly.pdbx_seq_one_letter_code
_entity_poly.pdbx_strand_id
1 'polypeptide(L)'
;MLALIAFTIATLLHVALGLAGRNQRCGAGIASCSAGLCCSSHGYCGSGATWCDTGCQQVYGTCYGTNTTVIAQQNERCGSGFGSCDSALNLCCSWAGYCGPSATDASVENYCGNGCQAAYGQCGVGSHVLTIRKLDDLCGAGLGICGDNLDLGCHEVYGRCDDGAQAAIIDNCNSVAKSFAYTFDDGPHPIFTDQLLDYLDTRGVKATFFLNGGNNITFDGPHLGMYGMEDTVRRAYQAGHQLCIHGYSHIDAFYNPGLNTTYELTKTMRAFATILGVVPTCARFPYGDYTDEALRIAFGLGLTTFAWNLDPSDWENNVAIVELTTITNAATNPNTQFGYILLNHDVQPNTASFSPPYTPPLAKLGIDYLVGKGYKLVTVNECIGQPLMYRQPNPTDYVCGPTGCY
;
A
#
# COMPACT_ATOMS: atom_id res chain seq x y z
N MET A 1 -0.51 -19.42 66.49
CA MET A 1 -1.34 -18.41 65.80
C MET A 1 -0.57 -17.99 64.55
N LEU A 2 -1.19 -18.22 63.39
CA LEU A 2 -0.62 -18.05 62.05
C LEU A 2 -0.33 -16.56 61.73
N ALA A 3 0.80 -16.30 61.07
CA ALA A 3 1.03 -15.05 60.34
C ALA A 3 0.66 -15.29 58.86
N LEU A 4 -0.41 -14.63 58.40
CA LEU A 4 -0.89 -14.71 57.02
C LEU A 4 -0.01 -13.87 56.09
N ILE A 5 0.43 -14.49 55.01
CA ILE A 5 1.09 -13.89 53.86
C ILE A 5 0.03 -13.12 53.06
N ALA A 6 0.18 -11.81 52.93
CA ALA A 6 -0.64 -10.99 52.03
C ALA A 6 -0.02 -11.00 50.62
N PHE A 7 -0.54 -11.87 49.74
CA PHE A 7 -0.36 -11.76 48.30
C PHE A 7 -1.34 -10.70 47.77
N THR A 8 -0.84 -9.55 47.37
CA THR A 8 -1.61 -8.61 46.53
C THR A 8 -1.57 -9.13 45.09
N ILE A 9 -2.67 -9.76 44.67
CA ILE A 9 -2.95 -10.05 43.27
C ILE A 9 -3.18 -8.70 42.56
N ALA A 10 -2.22 -8.28 41.74
CA ALA A 10 -2.45 -7.23 40.76
C ALA A 10 -3.49 -7.75 39.77
N THR A 11 -4.70 -7.20 39.85
CA THR A 11 -5.73 -7.38 38.84
C THR A 11 -5.22 -6.82 37.52
N LEU A 12 -4.87 -7.74 36.59
CA LEU A 12 -4.67 -7.44 35.17
C LEU A 12 -5.96 -6.84 34.61
N LEU A 13 -5.95 -5.53 34.45
CA LEU A 13 -6.92 -4.80 33.65
C LEU A 13 -6.76 -5.31 32.20
N HIS A 14 -7.59 -6.27 31.81
CA HIS A 14 -7.67 -6.70 30.42
C HIS A 14 -8.25 -5.53 29.62
N VAL A 15 -7.39 -4.86 28.86
CA VAL A 15 -7.79 -3.97 27.77
C VAL A 15 -8.76 -4.78 26.91
N ALA A 16 -9.99 -4.29 26.73
CA ALA A 16 -10.91 -4.87 25.77
C ALA A 16 -10.28 -4.71 24.38
N LEU A 17 -9.62 -5.76 23.89
CA LEU A 17 -9.14 -5.84 22.52
C LEU A 17 -10.38 -5.72 21.63
N GLY A 18 -10.38 -4.73 20.74
CA GLY A 18 -11.50 -4.47 19.84
C GLY A 18 -11.84 -5.69 18.97
N LEU A 19 -13.06 -5.71 18.43
CA LEU A 19 -13.46 -6.73 17.46
C LEU A 19 -12.78 -6.46 16.11
N ALA A 20 -12.19 -7.50 15.54
CA ALA A 20 -11.50 -7.46 14.25
C ALA A 20 -12.47 -7.80 13.10
N GLY A 21 -12.52 -6.96 12.07
CA GLY A 21 -13.28 -7.21 10.84
C GLY A 21 -12.57 -8.20 9.89
N ARG A 22 -13.17 -8.50 8.74
CA ARG A 22 -12.55 -9.37 7.71
C ARG A 22 -11.16 -8.86 7.31
N ASN A 23 -10.25 -9.81 7.08
CA ASN A 23 -8.83 -9.62 6.75
C ASN A 23 -8.01 -8.87 7.81
N GLN A 24 -8.57 -8.60 8.98
CA GLN A 24 -7.82 -8.04 10.12
C GLN A 24 -7.19 -9.17 10.93
N ARG A 25 -6.11 -8.85 11.65
CA ARG A 25 -5.41 -9.85 12.47
C ARG A 25 -6.26 -10.25 13.69
N CYS A 26 -6.20 -11.52 14.02
CA CYS A 26 -6.82 -12.12 15.20
C CYS A 26 -5.87 -13.09 15.87
N GLY A 27 -6.16 -13.43 17.12
CA GLY A 27 -5.32 -14.32 17.92
C GLY A 27 -4.97 -13.74 19.28
N ALA A 28 -4.20 -14.52 20.04
CA ALA A 28 -3.78 -14.18 21.39
C ALA A 28 -3.09 -12.81 21.44
N GLY A 29 -3.59 -11.90 22.28
CA GLY A 29 -3.02 -10.56 22.44
C GLY A 29 -3.24 -9.61 21.26
N ILE A 30 -4.02 -10.00 20.24
CA ILE A 30 -4.32 -9.17 19.06
C ILE A 30 -5.77 -8.69 19.08
N ALA A 31 -6.73 -9.59 18.80
CA ALA A 31 -8.15 -9.30 18.72
C ALA A 31 -8.94 -10.59 18.52
N SER A 32 -10.23 -10.55 18.86
CA SER A 32 -11.20 -11.55 18.41
C SER A 32 -11.93 -11.04 17.19
N CYS A 33 -12.26 -11.92 16.26
CA CYS A 33 -13.05 -11.58 15.09
C CYS A 33 -14.45 -11.15 15.47
N SER A 34 -14.99 -10.25 14.66
CA SER A 34 -16.37 -9.78 14.74
C SER A 34 -17.34 -10.96 14.60
N ALA A 35 -18.55 -10.77 15.11
CA ALA A 35 -19.58 -11.80 15.08
C ALA A 35 -19.77 -12.35 13.66
N GLY A 36 -19.80 -13.68 13.54
CA GLY A 36 -19.96 -14.37 12.26
C GLY A 36 -18.68 -14.55 11.44
N LEU A 37 -17.52 -14.14 11.95
CA LEU A 37 -16.22 -14.35 11.30
C LEU A 37 -15.37 -15.39 12.03
N CYS A 38 -14.55 -16.08 11.26
CA CYS A 38 -13.62 -17.13 11.65
C CYS A 38 -12.21 -16.56 11.77
N CYS A 39 -11.47 -16.96 12.80
CA CYS A 39 -10.05 -16.65 12.91
C CYS A 39 -9.24 -17.80 12.31
N SER A 40 -8.57 -17.58 11.17
CA SER A 40 -7.82 -18.64 10.48
C SER A 40 -6.60 -19.12 11.27
N SER A 41 -6.03 -20.25 10.85
CA SER A 41 -4.74 -20.74 11.36
C SER A 41 -3.60 -19.74 11.19
N HIS A 42 -3.73 -18.81 10.25
CA HIS A 42 -2.76 -17.75 9.95
C HIS A 42 -2.99 -16.47 10.75
N GLY A 43 -3.99 -16.43 11.64
CA GLY A 43 -4.27 -15.29 12.51
C GLY A 43 -4.95 -14.13 11.79
N TYR A 44 -5.84 -14.43 10.85
CA TYR A 44 -6.66 -13.43 10.16
C TYR A 44 -8.15 -13.76 10.25
N CYS A 45 -8.99 -12.74 10.39
CA CYS A 45 -10.44 -12.89 10.37
C CYS A 45 -10.98 -13.04 8.94
N GLY A 46 -11.97 -13.91 8.73
CA GLY A 46 -12.63 -14.07 7.44
C GLY A 46 -13.80 -15.04 7.51
N SER A 47 -14.34 -15.47 6.38
CA SER A 47 -15.30 -16.59 6.30
C SER A 47 -14.90 -17.54 5.17
N GLY A 48 -15.66 -18.61 4.94
CA GLY A 48 -15.27 -19.62 3.96
C GLY A 48 -14.27 -20.65 4.50
N ALA A 49 -14.03 -21.70 3.73
CA ALA A 49 -13.27 -22.87 4.18
C ALA A 49 -11.83 -22.50 4.61
N THR A 50 -11.17 -21.58 3.88
CA THR A 50 -9.79 -21.16 4.18
C THR A 50 -9.63 -20.57 5.58
N TRP A 51 -10.68 -19.98 6.16
CA TRP A 51 -10.65 -19.39 7.50
C TRP A 51 -11.33 -20.26 8.55
N CYS A 52 -12.43 -20.91 8.19
CA CYS A 52 -13.35 -21.54 9.14
C CYS A 52 -13.16 -23.05 9.32
N ASP A 53 -12.38 -23.68 8.45
CA ASP A 53 -12.13 -25.12 8.46
C ASP A 53 -10.90 -25.46 9.34
N THR A 54 -10.05 -26.38 8.90
CA THR A 54 -8.92 -26.89 9.66
C THR A 54 -7.99 -25.77 10.14
N GLY A 55 -7.77 -25.73 11.45
CA GLY A 55 -6.89 -24.76 12.10
C GLY A 55 -7.57 -23.44 12.47
N CYS A 56 -8.89 -23.32 12.28
CA CYS A 56 -9.66 -22.19 12.79
C CYS A 56 -9.55 -22.06 14.33
N GLN A 57 -9.21 -20.87 14.80
CA GLN A 57 -8.95 -20.56 16.20
C GLN A 57 -10.25 -20.16 16.92
N GLN A 58 -10.93 -21.14 17.51
CA GLN A 58 -12.26 -20.99 18.14
C GLN A 58 -12.33 -19.98 19.29
N VAL A 59 -11.21 -19.66 19.94
CA VAL A 59 -11.16 -18.64 21.00
C VAL A 59 -11.34 -17.23 20.44
N TYR A 60 -10.94 -17.02 19.18
CA TYR A 60 -10.86 -15.71 18.55
C TYR A 60 -11.79 -15.58 17.34
N GLY A 61 -12.65 -16.56 17.08
CA GLY A 61 -13.59 -16.54 15.97
C GLY A 61 -14.55 -17.72 15.99
N THR A 62 -15.51 -17.71 15.06
CA THR A 62 -16.50 -18.76 14.85
C THR A 62 -15.91 -19.81 13.91
N CYS A 63 -16.02 -21.11 14.18
CA CYS A 63 -15.46 -22.14 13.28
C CYS A 63 -16.55 -23.09 12.80
N TYR A 64 -16.34 -23.71 11.64
CA TYR A 64 -17.27 -24.71 11.11
C TYR A 64 -17.41 -25.90 12.04
N GLY A 65 -18.61 -26.49 12.04
CA GLY A 65 -18.95 -27.66 12.87
C GLY A 65 -19.08 -27.40 14.37
N THR A 66 -18.70 -26.23 14.90
CA THR A 66 -18.81 -25.90 16.32
C THR A 66 -19.82 -24.80 16.62
N ASN A 67 -19.87 -23.76 15.79
CA ASN A 67 -20.81 -22.65 15.94
C ASN A 67 -21.28 -22.20 14.55
N THR A 68 -22.57 -22.39 14.25
CA THR A 68 -23.12 -22.22 12.89
C THR A 68 -23.55 -20.80 12.57
N THR A 69 -22.91 -19.80 13.19
CA THR A 69 -23.24 -18.38 13.02
C THR A 69 -22.34 -17.67 12.02
N VAL A 70 -21.46 -18.41 11.33
CA VAL A 70 -20.61 -17.87 10.26
C VAL A 70 -21.50 -17.18 9.21
N ILE A 71 -21.11 -15.96 8.85
CA ILE A 71 -21.75 -15.18 7.80
C ILE A 71 -20.93 -15.36 6.53
N ALA A 72 -21.47 -16.15 5.60
CA ALA A 72 -20.81 -16.57 4.37
C ALA A 72 -21.07 -15.58 3.22
N GLN A 73 -20.01 -15.28 2.47
CA GLN A 73 -20.06 -14.45 1.25
C GLN A 73 -20.41 -15.29 0.03
N GLN A 74 -20.49 -14.65 -1.14
CA GLN A 74 -20.79 -15.34 -2.38
C GLN A 74 -19.79 -16.49 -2.65
N ASN A 75 -20.30 -17.60 -3.18
CA ASN A 75 -19.57 -18.82 -3.50
C ASN A 75 -18.98 -19.55 -2.28
N GLU A 76 -19.19 -19.04 -1.07
CA GLU A 76 -18.82 -19.73 0.15
C GLU A 76 -19.89 -20.73 0.59
N ARG A 77 -19.49 -21.66 1.45
CA ARG A 77 -20.37 -22.71 1.96
C ARG A 77 -21.40 -22.15 2.93
N CYS A 78 -22.62 -22.63 2.80
CA CYS A 78 -23.73 -22.37 3.71
C CYS A 78 -24.47 -23.66 4.03
N GLY A 79 -25.30 -23.61 5.07
CA GLY A 79 -26.08 -24.75 5.52
C GLY A 79 -25.68 -25.21 6.91
N SER A 80 -26.29 -26.32 7.32
CA SER A 80 -26.02 -26.95 8.61
C SER A 80 -24.53 -27.23 8.77
N GLY A 81 -23.89 -26.63 9.77
CA GLY A 81 -22.45 -26.76 10.04
C GLY A 81 -21.55 -25.71 9.40
N PHE A 82 -22.06 -24.94 8.42
CA PHE A 82 -21.30 -23.94 7.64
C PHE A 82 -21.79 -22.51 7.83
N GLY A 83 -22.98 -22.31 8.38
CA GLY A 83 -23.52 -20.98 8.65
C GLY A 83 -24.47 -20.47 7.58
N SER A 84 -24.76 -19.17 7.64
CA SER A 84 -25.78 -18.51 6.82
C SER A 84 -25.14 -17.55 5.82
N CYS A 85 -25.72 -17.45 4.64
CA CYS A 85 -25.35 -16.44 3.66
C CYS A 85 -25.65 -15.04 4.17
N ASP A 86 -24.80 -14.08 3.78
CA ASP A 86 -24.91 -12.71 4.23
C ASP A 86 -26.23 -12.06 3.78
N SER A 87 -27.08 -11.79 4.78
CA SER A 87 -28.37 -11.14 4.56
C SER A 87 -28.26 -9.70 4.10
N ALA A 88 -27.14 -9.01 4.37
CA ALA A 88 -26.89 -7.65 3.86
C ALA A 88 -26.65 -7.65 2.35
N LEU A 89 -26.17 -8.78 1.81
CA LEU A 89 -25.96 -9.02 0.38
C LEU A 89 -27.19 -9.64 -0.31
N ASN A 90 -28.27 -9.93 0.45
CA ASN A 90 -29.44 -10.66 -0.04
C ASN A 90 -29.10 -12.01 -0.71
N LEU A 91 -28.08 -12.70 -0.21
CA LEU A 91 -27.64 -13.97 -0.78
C LEU A 91 -28.58 -15.14 -0.40
N CYS A 92 -28.75 -16.06 -1.34
CA CYS A 92 -29.50 -17.29 -1.16
C CYS A 92 -28.54 -18.45 -0.86
N CYS A 93 -28.96 -19.40 -0.02
CA CYS A 93 -28.23 -20.64 0.17
C CYS A 93 -28.81 -21.71 -0.77
N SER A 94 -28.05 -22.07 -1.80
CA SER A 94 -28.50 -23.06 -2.79
C SER A 94 -28.76 -24.44 -2.19
N TRP A 95 -29.47 -25.28 -2.93
CA TRP A 95 -29.63 -26.70 -2.59
C TRP A 95 -28.30 -27.44 -2.44
N ALA A 96 -27.25 -26.95 -3.11
CA ALA A 96 -25.90 -27.51 -3.07
C ALA A 96 -25.07 -27.00 -1.86
N GLY A 97 -25.60 -26.08 -1.05
CA GLY A 97 -24.91 -25.57 0.14
C GLY A 97 -23.88 -24.48 -0.16
N TYR A 98 -24.14 -23.66 -1.18
CA TYR A 98 -23.32 -22.49 -1.53
C TYR A 98 -24.15 -21.23 -1.63
N CYS A 99 -23.57 -20.11 -1.18
CA CYS A 99 -24.18 -18.79 -1.23
C CYS A 99 -24.11 -18.16 -2.61
N GLY A 100 -25.22 -17.58 -3.07
CA GLY A 100 -25.28 -16.86 -4.35
C GLY A 100 -26.69 -16.38 -4.72
N PRO A 101 -26.85 -15.74 -5.89
CA PRO A 101 -25.79 -15.17 -6.75
C PRO A 101 -25.47 -13.70 -6.35
N SER A 102 -24.44 -13.09 -6.95
CA SER A 102 -24.14 -11.64 -6.84
C SER A 102 -24.81 -10.76 -7.90
N ALA A 103 -25.58 -11.35 -8.82
CA ALA A 103 -26.18 -10.64 -9.94
C ALA A 103 -27.55 -11.23 -10.34
N THR A 104 -28.33 -10.43 -11.07
CA THR A 104 -29.70 -10.72 -11.52
C THR A 104 -29.78 -11.61 -12.77
N ASP A 105 -28.80 -12.49 -13.00
CA ASP A 105 -28.74 -13.31 -14.22
C ASP A 105 -29.45 -14.67 -14.09
N ALA A 106 -29.39 -15.47 -15.15
CA ALA A 106 -30.04 -16.79 -15.25
C ALA A 106 -29.61 -17.81 -14.16
N SER A 107 -28.59 -17.50 -13.35
CA SER A 107 -28.15 -18.36 -12.23
C SER A 107 -29.02 -18.23 -10.98
N VAL A 108 -29.85 -17.19 -10.83
CA VAL A 108 -30.66 -16.97 -9.61
C VAL A 108 -31.54 -18.17 -9.29
N GLU A 109 -32.10 -18.83 -10.30
CA GLU A 109 -32.96 -20.00 -10.07
C GLU A 109 -32.21 -21.19 -9.48
N ASN A 110 -30.91 -21.33 -9.77
CA ASN A 110 -30.06 -22.40 -9.21
C ASN A 110 -29.76 -22.20 -7.71
N TYR A 111 -29.76 -20.95 -7.25
CA TYR A 111 -29.45 -20.61 -5.85
C TYR A 111 -30.70 -20.33 -5.01
N CYS A 112 -31.62 -19.52 -5.54
CA CYS A 112 -32.78 -19.01 -4.82
C CYS A 112 -34.08 -19.75 -5.16
N GLY A 113 -34.06 -20.61 -6.19
CA GLY A 113 -35.21 -21.37 -6.66
C GLY A 113 -35.44 -22.66 -5.87
N ASN A 114 -35.84 -23.73 -6.57
CA ASN A 114 -36.22 -24.98 -5.93
C ASN A 114 -35.04 -25.61 -5.17
N GLY A 115 -35.27 -26.00 -3.91
CA GLY A 115 -34.25 -26.59 -3.04
C GLY A 115 -33.38 -25.57 -2.28
N CYS A 116 -33.61 -24.27 -2.45
CA CYS A 116 -32.97 -23.24 -1.63
C CYS A 116 -33.22 -23.47 -0.12
N GLN A 117 -32.17 -23.33 0.68
CA GLN A 117 -32.18 -23.61 2.11
C GLN A 117 -32.56 -22.35 2.92
N ALA A 118 -33.85 -22.14 3.14
CA ALA A 118 -34.40 -20.91 3.76
C ALA A 118 -33.92 -20.63 5.21
N ALA A 119 -33.36 -21.62 5.91
CA ALA A 119 -32.77 -21.42 7.23
C ALA A 119 -31.39 -20.73 7.18
N TYR A 120 -30.74 -20.70 6.01
CA TYR A 120 -29.35 -20.27 5.84
C TYR A 120 -29.18 -19.23 4.74
N GLY A 121 -30.26 -18.72 4.16
CA GLY A 121 -30.24 -17.69 3.12
C GLY A 121 -31.66 -17.30 2.73
N GLN A 122 -31.79 -16.21 1.97
CA GLN A 122 -33.09 -15.77 1.49
C GLN A 122 -33.52 -16.65 0.29
N CYS A 123 -34.75 -17.14 0.26
CA CYS A 123 -35.24 -18.00 -0.84
C CYS A 123 -36.44 -17.37 -1.53
N GLY A 124 -36.56 -17.58 -2.85
CA GLY A 124 -37.64 -17.05 -3.67
C GLY A 124 -37.13 -16.17 -4.80
N VAL A 125 -37.55 -16.46 -6.03
CA VAL A 125 -37.13 -15.74 -7.25
C VAL A 125 -37.88 -14.42 -7.45
N GLY A 126 -39.15 -14.30 -7.05
CA GLY A 126 -39.99 -13.14 -7.40
C GLY A 126 -39.69 -11.83 -6.66
N SER A 127 -39.16 -11.89 -5.43
CA SER A 127 -38.92 -10.72 -4.57
C SER A 127 -37.44 -10.37 -4.38
N HIS A 128 -36.52 -11.28 -4.71
CA HIS A 128 -35.08 -11.11 -4.46
C HIS A 128 -34.28 -10.76 -5.73
N VAL A 129 -34.75 -11.15 -6.93
CA VAL A 129 -34.09 -10.89 -8.24
C VAL A 129 -33.94 -9.38 -8.55
N LEU A 130 -34.72 -8.49 -7.95
CA LEU A 130 -34.67 -7.05 -8.23
C LEU A 130 -33.69 -6.27 -7.34
N THR A 131 -33.14 -6.88 -6.28
CA THR A 131 -32.40 -6.17 -5.22
C THR A 131 -31.24 -6.97 -4.60
N ILE A 132 -30.72 -8.00 -5.28
CA ILE A 132 -29.42 -8.55 -4.89
C ILE A 132 -28.41 -7.41 -5.02
N ARG A 133 -27.89 -6.94 -3.88
CA ARG A 133 -26.86 -5.90 -3.89
C ARG A 133 -25.60 -6.54 -4.46
N LYS A 134 -25.02 -5.93 -5.49
CA LYS A 134 -23.71 -6.40 -5.94
C LYS A 134 -22.74 -6.20 -4.78
N LEU A 135 -21.77 -7.10 -4.65
CA LEU A 135 -20.72 -6.94 -3.64
C LEU A 135 -20.00 -5.58 -3.83
N ASP A 136 -19.92 -5.14 -5.09
CA ASP A 136 -19.43 -3.83 -5.53
C ASP A 136 -20.27 -2.63 -5.01
N ASP A 137 -21.58 -2.80 -4.79
CA ASP A 137 -22.47 -1.74 -4.27
C ASP A 137 -22.31 -1.49 -2.76
N LEU A 138 -21.45 -2.27 -2.08
CA LEU A 138 -21.20 -2.22 -0.63
C LEU A 138 -19.72 -1.97 -0.28
N CYS A 139 -18.92 -1.59 -1.29
CA CYS A 139 -17.56 -1.13 -1.09
C CYS A 139 -17.53 0.07 -0.11
N GLY A 140 -16.68 -0.01 0.92
CA GLY A 140 -16.58 1.01 1.99
C GLY A 140 -17.37 0.73 3.28
N ALA A 141 -18.22 -0.30 3.34
CA ALA A 141 -19.00 -0.63 4.55
C ALA A 141 -18.32 -1.63 5.53
N GLY A 142 -17.03 -1.91 5.36
CA GLY A 142 -16.30 -2.86 6.22
C GLY A 142 -16.54 -4.35 5.93
N LEU A 143 -17.16 -4.67 4.78
CA LEU A 143 -17.57 -6.04 4.41
C LEU A 143 -16.67 -6.76 3.38
N GLY A 144 -15.68 -6.11 2.75
CA GLY A 144 -14.59 -6.69 1.94
C GLY A 144 -14.93 -7.83 0.95
N ILE A 145 -14.91 -7.57 -0.36
CA ILE A 145 -13.85 -7.76 -1.39
C ILE A 145 -14.38 -6.93 -2.56
N CYS A 146 -13.63 -5.93 -3.04
CA CYS A 146 -13.96 -5.25 -4.30
C CYS A 146 -13.04 -5.85 -5.35
N GLY A 147 -13.61 -6.48 -6.39
CA GLY A 147 -12.85 -7.11 -7.46
C GLY A 147 -13.38 -8.49 -7.81
N ASP A 148 -14.37 -8.51 -8.70
CA ASP A 148 -14.46 -9.61 -9.65
C ASP A 148 -13.30 -9.45 -10.65
N ASN A 149 -12.65 -10.55 -11.02
CA ASN A 149 -11.49 -10.66 -11.92
C ASN A 149 -11.75 -10.23 -13.39
N LEU A 150 -12.50 -9.15 -13.61
CA LEU A 150 -12.84 -8.60 -14.93
C LEU A 150 -12.80 -7.08 -14.89
N ASP A 151 -11.59 -6.53 -14.81
CA ASP A 151 -11.18 -5.28 -15.49
C ASP A 151 -12.08 -4.03 -15.37
N LEU A 152 -12.80 -3.86 -14.27
CA LEU A 152 -13.65 -2.68 -14.02
C LEU A 152 -13.44 -2.19 -12.59
N GLY A 153 -12.27 -1.58 -12.38
CA GLY A 153 -11.89 -0.93 -11.13
C GLY A 153 -12.72 0.31 -10.85
N CYS A 154 -13.91 0.13 -10.28
CA CYS A 154 -14.66 1.21 -9.64
C CYS A 154 -14.55 1.07 -8.12
N HIS A 155 -14.02 2.09 -7.45
CA HIS A 155 -14.19 2.23 -6.01
C HIS A 155 -14.67 3.65 -5.72
N GLU A 156 -15.93 3.78 -5.32
CA GLU A 156 -16.62 5.07 -5.09
C GLU A 156 -15.88 5.98 -4.08
N VAL A 157 -14.97 5.41 -3.28
CA VAL A 157 -14.11 6.15 -2.33
C VAL A 157 -12.68 6.42 -2.85
N TYR A 158 -12.14 5.64 -3.80
CA TYR A 158 -10.72 5.73 -4.20
C TYR A 158 -10.44 6.31 -5.60
N GLY A 159 -11.48 6.59 -6.38
CA GLY A 159 -11.31 7.14 -7.72
C GLY A 159 -12.59 7.02 -8.52
N ARG A 160 -12.87 8.04 -9.33
CA ARG A 160 -14.04 8.05 -10.23
C ARG A 160 -14.13 6.75 -11.04
N CYS A 161 -15.36 6.36 -11.37
CA CYS A 161 -15.63 5.25 -12.29
C CYS A 161 -14.70 5.34 -13.51
N ASP A 162 -14.10 4.21 -13.87
CA ASP A 162 -13.15 4.06 -14.98
C ASP A 162 -13.70 4.71 -16.26
N ASP A 163 -13.19 5.89 -16.60
CA ASP A 163 -13.37 6.56 -17.88
C ASP A 163 -12.21 6.25 -18.85
N GLY A 164 -11.35 5.30 -18.47
CA GLY A 164 -10.12 4.93 -19.16
C GLY A 164 -8.92 5.81 -18.83
N ALA A 165 -9.04 6.81 -17.94
CA ALA A 165 -7.94 7.70 -17.62
C ALA A 165 -6.90 7.06 -16.70
N GLN A 166 -5.63 7.19 -17.08
CA GLN A 166 -4.47 6.65 -16.38
C GLN A 166 -3.55 7.77 -15.90
N ALA A 167 -2.81 7.50 -14.83
CA ALA A 167 -1.77 8.41 -14.36
C ALA A 167 -0.69 8.53 -15.43
N ALA A 168 -0.19 9.75 -15.65
CA ALA A 168 0.92 9.96 -16.56
C ALA A 168 2.17 9.26 -16.00
N ILE A 169 2.90 8.54 -16.86
CA ILE A 169 4.24 8.01 -16.55
C ILE A 169 5.27 8.95 -17.15
N ILE A 170 6.02 9.61 -16.28
CA ILE A 170 7.03 10.59 -16.66
C ILE A 170 8.41 9.98 -16.47
N ASP A 171 9.13 9.78 -17.57
CA ASP A 171 10.46 9.20 -17.59
C ASP A 171 11.57 10.22 -17.92
N ASN A 172 11.22 11.44 -18.35
CA ASN A 172 12.18 12.41 -18.84
C ASN A 172 12.04 13.80 -18.21
N CYS A 173 13.14 14.54 -18.26
CA CYS A 173 13.24 15.90 -17.75
C CYS A 173 13.35 16.90 -18.90
N ASN A 174 12.28 17.64 -19.14
CA ASN A 174 12.13 18.41 -20.37
C ASN A 174 11.94 19.92 -20.14
N SER A 175 11.65 20.34 -18.91
CA SER A 175 11.30 21.74 -18.63
C SER A 175 12.50 22.58 -18.19
N VAL A 176 13.61 21.93 -17.82
CA VAL A 176 14.84 22.60 -17.41
C VAL A 176 16.01 22.05 -18.23
N ALA A 177 16.52 22.87 -19.15
CA ALA A 177 17.71 22.51 -19.94
C ALA A 177 18.93 22.27 -19.03
N LYS A 178 19.76 21.29 -19.41
CA LYS A 178 21.01 20.94 -18.71
C LYS A 178 20.76 20.69 -17.20
N SER A 179 19.82 19.80 -16.90
CA SER A 179 19.41 19.48 -15.53
C SER A 179 19.38 17.98 -15.24
N PHE A 180 19.45 17.65 -13.96
CA PHE A 180 19.23 16.31 -13.42
C PHE A 180 18.23 16.41 -12.28
N ALA A 181 17.12 15.69 -12.38
CA ALA A 181 16.33 15.31 -11.22
C ALA A 181 17.05 14.15 -10.52
N TYR A 182 17.77 14.47 -9.44
CA TYR A 182 18.49 13.48 -8.65
C TYR A 182 17.50 12.85 -7.68
N THR A 183 17.16 11.58 -7.91
CA THR A 183 16.12 10.88 -7.14
C THR A 183 16.69 9.71 -6.33
N PHE A 184 16.08 9.45 -5.18
CA PHE A 184 16.44 8.37 -4.27
C PHE A 184 15.18 7.60 -3.85
N ASP A 185 15.21 6.29 -4.03
CA ASP A 185 14.10 5.38 -3.71
C ASP A 185 14.41 4.58 -2.44
N ASP A 186 13.40 3.87 -1.95
CA ASP A 186 13.43 2.88 -0.86
C ASP A 186 13.54 3.40 0.58
N GLY A 187 13.99 4.64 0.75
CA GLY A 187 14.18 5.26 2.06
C GLY A 187 12.89 5.53 2.85
N PRO A 188 13.02 6.06 4.08
CA PRO A 188 14.29 6.48 4.70
C PRO A 188 15.03 5.32 5.39
N HIS A 189 16.37 5.34 5.29
CA HIS A 189 17.29 4.45 5.99
C HIS A 189 17.85 5.10 7.28
N PRO A 190 17.93 4.38 8.42
CA PRO A 190 18.27 4.94 9.76
C PRO A 190 19.64 5.61 9.92
N ILE A 191 20.55 5.42 8.97
CA ILE A 191 21.91 5.98 8.99
C ILE A 191 22.18 6.84 7.75
N PHE A 192 22.06 6.25 6.56
CA PHE A 192 22.47 6.86 5.31
C PHE A 192 21.63 8.07 4.89
N THR A 193 20.31 8.06 5.09
CA THR A 193 19.44 9.17 4.66
C THR A 193 19.84 10.48 5.34
N ASP A 194 20.07 10.49 6.65
CA ASP A 194 20.47 11.71 7.35
C ASP A 194 21.90 12.17 6.97
N GLN A 195 22.82 11.25 6.70
CA GLN A 195 24.15 11.60 6.18
C GLN A 195 24.07 12.22 4.77
N LEU A 196 23.19 11.69 3.93
CA LEU A 196 22.93 12.24 2.61
C LEU A 196 22.30 13.63 2.71
N LEU A 197 21.32 13.84 3.59
CA LEU A 197 20.73 15.15 3.86
C LEU A 197 21.78 16.17 4.33
N ASP A 198 22.69 15.78 5.26
CA ASP A 198 23.81 16.63 5.68
C ASP A 198 24.65 17.09 4.48
N TYR A 199 25.00 16.15 3.59
CA TYR A 199 25.78 16.47 2.41
C TYR A 199 25.02 17.37 1.43
N LEU A 200 23.75 17.10 1.16
CA LEU A 200 22.91 17.92 0.29
C LEU A 200 22.81 19.36 0.81
N ASP A 201 22.68 19.54 2.13
CA ASP A 201 22.71 20.84 2.81
C ASP A 201 24.05 21.56 2.58
N THR A 202 25.19 20.87 2.66
CA THR A 202 26.52 21.48 2.40
C THR A 202 26.69 21.99 0.95
N ARG A 203 25.96 21.40 0.00
CA ARG A 203 25.99 21.81 -1.41
C ARG A 203 24.89 22.81 -1.76
N GLY A 204 23.91 23.01 -0.88
CA GLY A 204 22.75 23.86 -1.13
C GLY A 204 21.89 23.36 -2.29
N VAL A 205 21.85 22.05 -2.52
CA VAL A 205 21.09 21.43 -3.61
C VAL A 205 19.88 20.68 -3.08
N LYS A 206 18.88 20.48 -3.94
CA LYS A 206 17.66 19.73 -3.63
C LYS A 206 17.59 18.46 -4.48
N ALA A 207 16.84 17.50 -3.96
CA ALA A 207 16.68 16.16 -4.52
C ALA A 207 15.24 15.72 -4.32
N THR A 208 14.85 14.62 -4.95
CA THR A 208 13.55 13.98 -4.72
C THR A 208 13.75 12.64 -4.03
N PHE A 209 13.00 12.37 -2.97
CA PHE A 209 12.98 11.08 -2.29
C PHE A 209 11.62 10.40 -2.51
N PHE A 210 11.61 9.21 -3.12
CA PHE A 210 10.43 8.36 -3.19
C PHE A 210 10.45 7.43 -1.98
N LEU A 211 9.64 7.74 -0.98
CA LEU A 211 9.69 7.07 0.32
C LEU A 211 8.70 5.91 0.40
N ASN A 212 9.16 4.83 1.04
CA ASN A 212 8.28 3.75 1.49
C ASN A 212 7.75 4.03 2.90
N GLY A 213 6.49 3.67 3.16
CA GLY A 213 5.91 3.78 4.49
C GLY A 213 6.55 2.85 5.53
N GLY A 214 6.88 1.61 5.14
CA GLY A 214 7.52 0.59 5.95
C GLY A 214 8.11 -0.49 5.04
N ASN A 215 9.25 -0.17 4.42
CA ASN A 215 9.94 -1.05 3.48
C ASN A 215 10.35 -2.36 4.18
N ASN A 216 9.87 -3.49 3.67
CA ASN A 216 10.19 -4.82 4.19
C ASN A 216 11.28 -5.53 3.39
N ILE A 217 11.80 -4.92 2.32
CA ILE A 217 12.69 -5.53 1.33
C ILE A 217 14.09 -4.95 1.45
N THR A 218 14.68 -5.07 2.63
CA THR A 218 15.94 -4.41 2.93
C THR A 218 16.97 -5.46 3.36
N PHE A 219 18.01 -5.63 2.53
CA PHE A 219 19.10 -6.60 2.73
C PHE A 219 20.07 -6.19 3.87
N ASP A 220 19.89 -5.00 4.43
CA ASP A 220 20.72 -4.34 5.45
C ASP A 220 20.07 -4.31 6.86
N GLY A 221 18.85 -4.85 7.02
CA GLY A 221 18.15 -5.00 8.30
C GLY A 221 16.77 -4.33 8.34
N PRO A 222 16.02 -4.43 9.46
CA PRO A 222 14.68 -3.86 9.56
C PRO A 222 14.74 -2.33 9.53
N HIS A 223 14.11 -1.73 8.52
CA HIS A 223 13.93 -0.28 8.48
C HIS A 223 12.78 0.12 9.39
N LEU A 224 12.95 1.25 10.08
CA LEU A 224 11.94 1.76 11.01
C LEU A 224 10.70 2.31 10.28
N GLY A 225 10.78 2.48 8.96
CA GLY A 225 9.76 3.11 8.13
C GLY A 225 9.56 4.58 8.44
N MET A 226 8.64 5.23 7.72
CA MET A 226 8.37 6.66 7.88
C MET A 226 7.97 7.03 9.32
N TYR A 227 7.16 6.20 9.99
CA TYR A 227 6.70 6.50 11.36
C TYR A 227 7.84 6.44 12.38
N GLY A 228 8.76 5.49 12.25
CA GLY A 228 9.91 5.41 13.15
C GLY A 228 11.04 6.40 12.79
N MET A 229 10.97 7.00 11.60
CA MET A 229 11.92 8.01 11.11
C MET A 229 11.26 9.37 10.84
N GLU A 230 10.22 9.72 11.61
CA GLU A 230 9.42 10.91 11.35
C GLU A 230 10.25 12.21 11.36
N ASP A 231 11.30 12.29 12.19
CA ASP A 231 12.20 13.45 12.25
C ASP A 231 13.01 13.59 10.96
N THR A 232 13.54 12.50 10.41
CA THR A 232 14.25 12.50 9.12
C THR A 232 13.32 12.89 7.98
N VAL A 233 12.08 12.38 7.97
CA VAL A 233 11.06 12.75 6.96
C VAL A 233 10.71 14.23 7.05
N ARG A 234 10.46 14.77 8.27
CA ARG A 234 10.22 16.20 8.49
C ARG A 234 11.42 17.04 8.07
N ARG A 235 12.64 16.61 8.41
CA ARG A 235 13.88 17.29 8.05
C ARG A 235 14.00 17.42 6.53
N ALA A 236 13.85 16.32 5.79
CA ALA A 236 13.97 16.33 4.33
C ALA A 236 12.94 17.30 3.70
N TYR A 237 11.70 17.26 4.17
CA TYR A 237 10.64 18.18 3.70
C TYR A 237 10.96 19.65 4.04
N GLN A 238 11.36 19.95 5.29
CA GLN A 238 11.67 21.31 5.74
C GLN A 238 12.92 21.89 5.07
N ALA A 239 13.89 21.04 4.74
CA ALA A 239 15.05 21.42 3.95
C ALA A 239 14.70 21.69 2.48
N GLY A 240 13.46 21.44 2.04
CA GLY A 240 12.98 21.75 0.70
C GLY A 240 13.26 20.66 -0.34
N HIS A 241 13.56 19.44 0.09
CA HIS A 241 13.55 18.28 -0.81
C HIS A 241 12.11 17.93 -1.17
N GLN A 242 11.91 17.39 -2.38
CA GLN A 242 10.60 16.86 -2.75
C GLN A 242 10.50 15.42 -2.24
N LEU A 243 9.37 15.09 -1.61
CA LEU A 243 9.05 13.76 -1.12
C LEU A 243 7.85 13.22 -1.88
N CYS A 244 7.97 12.02 -2.43
CA CYS A 244 6.96 11.33 -3.22
C CYS A 244 6.70 9.92 -2.65
N ILE A 245 5.64 9.29 -3.13
CA ILE A 245 5.19 7.96 -2.67
C ILE A 245 5.94 6.86 -3.44
N HIS A 246 6.46 5.85 -2.72
CA HIS A 246 7.03 4.64 -3.33
C HIS A 246 6.28 3.35 -2.96
N GLY A 247 4.98 3.47 -2.60
CA GLY A 247 4.25 2.38 -1.95
C GLY A 247 4.56 2.31 -0.45
N TYR A 248 3.98 1.34 0.26
CA TYR A 248 4.15 1.19 1.70
C TYR A 248 5.20 0.13 2.03
N SER A 249 5.00 -1.08 1.52
CA SER A 249 5.79 -2.28 1.83
C SER A 249 6.74 -2.66 0.68
N HIS A 250 6.84 -1.82 -0.36
CA HIS A 250 7.64 -2.04 -1.56
C HIS A 250 7.19 -3.27 -2.36
N ILE A 251 5.89 -3.47 -2.55
CA ILE A 251 5.39 -4.58 -3.38
C ILE A 251 5.38 -4.19 -4.87
N ASP A 252 5.55 -5.19 -5.72
CA ASP A 252 5.40 -5.05 -7.18
C ASP A 252 3.92 -4.92 -7.56
N ALA A 253 3.56 -3.80 -8.18
CA ALA A 253 2.18 -3.50 -8.59
C ALA A 253 1.72 -4.30 -9.82
N PHE A 254 2.65 -4.86 -10.61
CA PHE A 254 2.34 -5.76 -11.70
C PHE A 254 1.81 -7.11 -11.20
N TYR A 255 2.47 -7.70 -10.19
CA TYR A 255 2.04 -8.98 -9.60
C TYR A 255 0.99 -8.81 -8.50
N ASN A 256 0.84 -7.61 -7.94
CA ASN A 256 -0.11 -7.30 -6.86
C ASN A 256 -1.01 -6.11 -7.22
N PRO A 257 -1.83 -6.21 -8.28
CA PRO A 257 -2.69 -5.12 -8.72
C PRO A 257 -3.91 -4.92 -7.80
N GLY A 258 -4.77 -3.96 -8.15
CA GLY A 258 -6.05 -3.73 -7.48
C GLY A 258 -5.92 -3.24 -6.03
N LEU A 259 -6.57 -3.96 -5.11
CA LEU A 259 -6.64 -3.57 -3.69
C LEU A 259 -5.27 -3.46 -3.02
N ASN A 260 -4.31 -4.29 -3.45
CA ASN A 260 -2.95 -4.22 -2.91
C ASN A 260 -2.26 -2.92 -3.32
N THR A 261 -2.38 -2.52 -4.60
CA THR A 261 -1.87 -1.22 -5.07
C THR A 261 -2.55 -0.05 -4.37
N THR A 262 -3.88 -0.11 -4.21
CA THR A 262 -4.63 0.92 -3.48
C THR A 262 -4.16 1.04 -2.04
N TYR A 263 -3.99 -0.09 -1.35
CA TYR A 263 -3.50 -0.14 0.02
C TYR A 263 -2.10 0.48 0.15
N GLU A 264 -1.19 0.11 -0.74
CA GLU A 264 0.19 0.60 -0.72
C GLU A 264 0.28 2.12 -0.90
N LEU A 265 -0.46 2.67 -1.87
CA LEU A 265 -0.46 4.10 -2.14
C LEU A 265 -1.13 4.89 -0.99
N THR A 266 -2.35 4.51 -0.62
CA THR A 266 -3.15 5.24 0.38
C THR A 266 -2.57 5.15 1.79
N LYS A 267 -1.94 4.02 2.16
CA LYS A 267 -1.28 3.89 3.46
C LYS A 267 -0.03 4.75 3.58
N THR A 268 0.72 4.92 2.50
CA THR A 268 1.84 5.86 2.46
C THR A 268 1.35 7.31 2.46
N MET A 269 0.23 7.61 1.76
CA MET A 269 -0.43 8.93 1.85
C MET A 269 -0.80 9.28 3.29
N ARG A 270 -1.33 8.33 4.08
CA ARG A 270 -1.58 8.54 5.52
C ARG A 270 -0.32 8.85 6.30
N ALA A 271 0.78 8.14 6.03
CA ALA A 271 2.04 8.40 6.72
C ALA A 271 2.49 9.85 6.50
N PHE A 272 2.44 10.33 5.25
CA PHE A 272 2.70 11.73 4.93
C PHE A 272 1.72 12.70 5.61
N ALA A 273 0.41 12.44 5.55
CA ALA A 273 -0.61 13.26 6.20
C ALA A 273 -0.39 13.38 7.71
N THR A 274 0.05 12.29 8.35
CA THR A 274 0.29 12.21 9.80
C THR A 274 1.58 12.92 10.21
N ILE A 275 2.65 12.72 9.44
CA ILE A 275 4.00 13.22 9.81
C ILE A 275 4.20 14.67 9.41
N LEU A 276 3.72 15.06 8.22
CA LEU A 276 3.98 16.36 7.60
C LEU A 276 2.76 17.28 7.56
N GLY A 277 1.54 16.74 7.71
CA GLY A 277 0.31 17.52 7.50
C GLY A 277 0.06 17.91 6.04
N VAL A 278 0.71 17.20 5.09
CA VAL A 278 0.49 17.31 3.64
C VAL A 278 0.59 15.93 2.99
N VAL A 279 0.01 15.76 1.81
CA VAL A 279 0.04 14.50 1.04
C VAL A 279 0.67 14.75 -0.33
N PRO A 280 1.72 13.99 -0.72
CA PRO A 280 2.29 14.09 -2.07
C PRO A 280 1.27 13.70 -3.14
N THR A 281 1.33 14.38 -4.28
CA THR A 281 0.60 14.03 -5.52
C THR A 281 1.55 13.45 -6.57
N CYS A 282 2.68 12.89 -6.13
CA CYS A 282 3.67 12.23 -6.96
C CYS A 282 4.00 10.84 -6.39
N ALA A 283 4.20 9.88 -7.28
CA ALA A 283 4.57 8.51 -6.92
C ALA A 283 5.54 7.91 -7.93
N ARG A 284 6.21 6.83 -7.54
CA ARG A 284 6.94 5.91 -8.41
C ARG A 284 6.61 4.50 -7.96
N PHE A 285 6.28 3.60 -8.88
CA PHE A 285 6.00 2.22 -8.52
C PHE A 285 7.31 1.47 -8.24
N PRO A 286 7.36 0.64 -7.18
CA PRO A 286 8.47 -0.29 -6.95
C PRO A 286 8.82 -1.08 -8.20
N TYR A 287 10.12 -1.32 -8.41
CA TYR A 287 10.68 -2.02 -9.58
C TYR A 287 10.46 -1.33 -10.94
N GLY A 288 9.73 -0.22 -10.99
CA GLY A 288 9.28 0.38 -12.24
C GLY A 288 8.13 -0.38 -12.91
N ASP A 289 7.57 -1.38 -12.23
CA ASP A 289 6.58 -2.31 -12.76
C ASP A 289 5.15 -1.92 -12.32
N TYR A 290 4.22 -1.93 -13.27
CA TYR A 290 2.83 -1.54 -13.06
C TYR A 290 1.90 -2.14 -14.12
N THR A 291 0.61 -2.19 -13.81
CA THR A 291 -0.46 -2.50 -14.77
C THR A 291 -1.26 -1.25 -15.13
N ASP A 292 -2.07 -1.34 -16.19
CA ASP A 292 -3.07 -0.32 -16.51
C ASP A 292 -4.01 -0.03 -15.34
N GLU A 293 -4.38 -1.06 -14.57
CA GLU A 293 -5.18 -0.92 -13.36
C GLU A 293 -4.46 -0.11 -12.28
N ALA A 294 -3.17 -0.38 -12.05
CA ALA A 294 -2.35 0.37 -11.09
C ALA A 294 -2.27 1.86 -11.47
N LEU A 295 -2.14 2.17 -12.76
CA LEU A 295 -2.16 3.55 -13.27
C LEU A 295 -3.51 4.23 -13.10
N ARG A 296 -4.62 3.51 -13.30
CA ARG A 296 -5.97 4.03 -13.04
C ARG A 296 -6.17 4.32 -11.56
N ILE A 297 -5.69 3.45 -10.66
CA ILE A 297 -5.72 3.68 -9.21
C ILE A 297 -4.92 4.94 -8.85
N ALA A 298 -3.69 5.07 -9.35
CA ALA A 298 -2.86 6.25 -9.12
C ALA A 298 -3.56 7.53 -9.63
N PHE A 299 -4.19 7.49 -10.80
CA PHE A 299 -4.97 8.60 -11.35
C PHE A 299 -6.13 8.98 -10.45
N GLY A 300 -6.91 8.00 -9.99
CA GLY A 300 -8.05 8.18 -9.08
C GLY A 300 -7.65 8.84 -7.76
N LEU A 301 -6.45 8.55 -7.27
CA LEU A 301 -5.85 9.16 -6.08
C LEU A 301 -5.21 10.54 -6.34
N GLY A 302 -5.25 11.02 -7.59
CA GLY A 302 -4.67 12.30 -8.00
C GLY A 302 -3.15 12.29 -8.08
N LEU A 303 -2.53 11.14 -8.32
CA LEU A 303 -1.08 10.98 -8.39
C LEU A 303 -0.57 11.13 -9.82
N THR A 304 0.57 11.81 -9.97
CA THR A 304 1.43 11.73 -11.16
C THR A 304 2.52 10.70 -10.89
N THR A 305 2.76 9.79 -11.83
CA THR A 305 3.73 8.70 -11.66
C THR A 305 5.02 8.98 -12.42
N PHE A 306 6.16 8.69 -11.80
CA PHE A 306 7.49 8.92 -12.37
C PHE A 306 8.22 7.60 -12.55
N ALA A 307 8.91 7.46 -13.68
CA ALA A 307 9.92 6.44 -13.91
C ALA A 307 11.30 7.12 -13.90
N TRP A 308 12.24 6.62 -14.70
CA TRP A 308 13.57 7.19 -14.90
C TRP A 308 14.03 6.95 -16.33
N ASN A 309 14.97 7.77 -16.80
CA ASN A 309 15.66 7.57 -18.08
C ASN A 309 17.18 7.44 -17.92
N LEU A 310 17.67 7.37 -16.68
CA LEU A 310 19.07 7.15 -16.35
C LEU A 310 19.17 6.30 -15.08
N ASP A 311 19.81 5.14 -15.21
CA ASP A 311 19.95 4.15 -14.13
C ASP A 311 21.43 3.75 -14.00
N PRO A 312 22.10 4.12 -12.90
CA PRO A 312 23.47 3.71 -12.62
C PRO A 312 23.57 2.28 -12.06
N SER A 313 22.44 1.61 -11.78
CA SER A 313 22.36 0.28 -11.18
C SER A 313 23.03 0.21 -9.81
N ASP A 314 22.83 1.25 -8.99
CA ASP A 314 23.50 1.39 -7.69
C ASP A 314 23.08 0.33 -6.66
N TRP A 315 21.90 -0.26 -6.84
CA TRP A 315 21.41 -1.41 -6.07
C TRP A 315 22.24 -2.68 -6.26
N GLU A 316 23.09 -2.78 -7.30
CA GLU A 316 24.07 -3.87 -7.40
C GLU A 316 25.20 -3.74 -6.35
N ASN A 317 25.29 -2.59 -5.68
CA ASN A 317 26.27 -2.27 -4.65
C ASN A 317 27.71 -2.44 -5.16
N ASN A 318 27.95 -1.97 -6.40
CA ASN A 318 29.27 -1.95 -7.00
C ASN A 318 30.13 -0.83 -6.41
N VAL A 319 31.40 -0.77 -6.81
CA VAL A 319 32.25 0.37 -6.42
C VAL A 319 31.68 1.63 -7.08
N ALA A 320 31.39 2.66 -6.28
CA ALA A 320 30.72 3.90 -6.73
C ALA A 320 31.35 4.56 -7.97
N ILE A 321 32.65 4.36 -8.23
CA ILE A 321 33.32 4.89 -9.42
C ILE A 321 32.83 4.23 -10.72
N VAL A 322 32.38 2.98 -10.67
CA VAL A 322 31.81 2.25 -11.81
C VAL A 322 30.44 2.82 -12.13
N GLU A 323 29.59 3.01 -11.13
CA GLU A 323 28.25 3.56 -11.25
C GLU A 323 28.27 5.04 -11.71
N LEU A 324 29.29 5.80 -11.29
CA LEU A 324 29.52 7.18 -11.73
C LEU A 324 29.71 7.29 -13.26
N THR A 325 30.17 6.23 -13.94
CA THR A 325 30.38 6.28 -15.39
C THR A 325 29.07 6.55 -16.14
N THR A 326 27.95 6.03 -15.67
CA THR A 326 26.61 6.29 -16.23
C THR A 326 26.26 7.77 -16.15
N ILE A 327 26.46 8.40 -14.99
CA ILE A 327 26.19 9.82 -14.76
C ILE A 327 27.08 10.70 -15.64
N THR A 328 28.37 10.39 -15.72
CA THR A 328 29.35 11.19 -16.48
C THR A 328 29.17 11.05 -17.99
N ASN A 329 28.78 9.87 -18.50
CA ASN A 329 28.43 9.67 -19.90
C ASN A 329 27.19 10.46 -20.29
N ALA A 330 26.15 10.47 -19.44
CA ALA A 330 24.96 11.30 -19.65
C ALA A 330 25.31 12.80 -19.65
N ALA A 331 26.12 13.25 -18.70
CA ALA A 331 26.54 14.65 -18.57
C ALA A 331 27.52 15.12 -19.66
N THR A 332 28.09 14.22 -20.46
CA THR A 332 28.96 14.56 -21.60
C THR A 332 28.26 14.36 -22.94
N ASN A 333 27.00 13.94 -22.94
CA ASN A 333 26.20 13.86 -24.15
C ASN A 333 26.07 15.26 -24.78
N PRO A 334 26.42 15.43 -26.08
CA PRO A 334 26.42 16.75 -26.72
C PRO A 334 25.02 17.37 -26.84
N ASN A 335 23.95 16.60 -26.67
CA ASN A 335 22.60 17.14 -26.68
C ASN A 335 22.23 17.76 -25.31
N THR A 336 22.73 18.97 -25.09
CA THR A 336 22.59 19.76 -23.86
C THR A 336 21.16 20.21 -23.52
N GLN A 337 20.18 19.94 -24.38
CA GLN A 337 18.76 20.21 -24.10
C GLN A 337 18.12 19.14 -23.21
N PHE A 338 18.66 17.93 -23.16
CA PHE A 338 18.08 16.86 -22.35
C PHE A 338 18.41 17.04 -20.88
N GLY A 339 17.40 16.88 -20.03
CA GLY A 339 17.60 16.58 -18.63
C GLY A 339 17.30 15.11 -18.33
N TYR A 340 17.76 14.67 -17.17
CA TYR A 340 17.63 13.28 -16.74
C TYR A 340 16.82 13.16 -15.45
N ILE A 341 16.01 12.12 -15.36
CA ILE A 341 15.50 11.62 -14.08
C ILE A 341 16.39 10.45 -13.71
N LEU A 342 17.25 10.66 -12.72
CA LEU A 342 18.27 9.70 -12.29
C LEU A 342 17.72 8.86 -11.14
N LEU A 343 17.65 7.54 -11.32
CA LEU A 343 17.33 6.58 -10.26
C LEU A 343 18.57 6.32 -9.39
N ASN A 344 18.39 6.35 -8.07
CA ASN A 344 19.35 5.81 -7.09
C ASN A 344 18.53 5.37 -5.86
N HIS A 345 19.20 4.79 -4.87
CA HIS A 345 18.56 4.29 -3.65
C HIS A 345 19.38 4.74 -2.43
N ASP A 346 18.79 5.56 -1.55
CA ASP A 346 19.51 6.09 -0.37
C ASP A 346 19.66 5.05 0.76
N VAL A 347 19.06 3.87 0.58
CA VAL A 347 19.28 2.68 1.40
C VAL A 347 20.60 1.98 1.08
N GLN A 348 21.23 2.29 -0.06
CA GLN A 348 22.43 1.59 -0.50
C GLN A 348 23.71 2.25 0.07
N PRO A 349 24.63 1.49 0.67
CA PRO A 349 25.80 2.06 1.34
C PRO A 349 26.80 2.69 0.34
N ASN A 350 27.02 2.10 -0.83
CA ASN A 350 27.77 2.71 -1.94
C ASN A 350 27.15 4.03 -2.41
N THR A 351 25.84 4.22 -2.25
CA THR A 351 25.12 5.42 -2.71
C THR A 351 25.09 6.54 -1.70
N ALA A 352 24.84 6.22 -0.42
CA ALA A 352 24.51 7.23 0.59
C ALA A 352 25.27 7.08 1.93
N SER A 353 26.22 6.14 2.06
CA SER A 353 27.08 6.08 3.24
C SER A 353 28.29 7.01 3.13
N PHE A 354 28.35 8.02 3.99
CA PHE A 354 29.47 8.97 4.07
C PHE A 354 30.59 8.48 5.00
N SER A 355 30.55 7.19 5.37
CA SER A 355 31.53 6.53 6.23
C SER A 355 32.35 5.47 5.47
N PRO A 356 33.58 5.16 5.91
CA PRO A 356 34.35 4.03 5.36
C PRO A 356 33.57 2.70 5.48
N PRO A 357 33.72 1.76 4.54
CA PRO A 357 34.61 1.81 3.36
C PRO A 357 34.01 2.51 2.13
N TYR A 358 32.75 2.96 2.20
CA TYR A 358 31.99 3.44 1.05
C TYR A 358 32.17 4.94 0.74
N THR A 359 32.91 5.67 1.57
CA THR A 359 33.16 7.10 1.38
C THR A 359 34.36 7.37 0.43
N PRO A 360 34.23 8.28 -0.57
CA PRO A 360 33.03 9.04 -0.91
C PRO A 360 32.00 8.19 -1.68
N PRO A 361 30.70 8.27 -1.34
CA PRO A 361 29.68 7.47 -1.99
C PRO A 361 29.25 8.06 -3.34
N LEU A 362 28.48 7.30 -4.13
CA LEU A 362 28.01 7.68 -5.47
C LEU A 362 27.28 9.03 -5.46
N ALA A 363 26.39 9.27 -4.48
CA ALA A 363 25.67 10.55 -4.39
C ALA A 363 26.63 11.73 -4.32
N LYS A 364 27.70 11.62 -3.52
CA LYS A 364 28.73 12.67 -3.45
C LYS A 364 29.48 12.84 -4.77
N LEU A 365 29.93 11.73 -5.36
CA LEU A 365 30.70 11.77 -6.60
C LEU A 365 29.88 12.35 -7.76
N GLY A 366 28.64 11.90 -7.92
CA GLY A 366 27.73 12.33 -8.96
C GLY A 366 27.32 13.81 -8.81
N ILE A 367 26.88 14.20 -7.62
CA ILE A 367 26.44 15.58 -7.35
C ILE A 367 27.59 16.57 -7.52
N ASP A 368 28.77 16.30 -6.96
CA ASP A 368 29.93 17.20 -7.11
C ASP A 368 30.35 17.32 -8.57
N TYR A 369 30.32 16.22 -9.33
CA TYR A 369 30.64 16.24 -10.76
C TYR A 369 29.63 17.10 -11.54
N LEU A 370 28.34 16.85 -11.38
CA LEU A 370 27.27 17.55 -12.11
C LEU A 370 27.27 19.06 -11.79
N VAL A 371 27.37 19.42 -10.52
CA VAL A 371 27.48 20.82 -10.08
C VAL A 371 28.75 21.46 -10.66
N GLY A 372 29.89 20.75 -10.63
CA GLY A 372 31.14 21.24 -11.22
C GLY A 372 31.08 21.45 -12.74
N LYS A 373 30.22 20.71 -13.44
CA LYS A 373 29.93 20.89 -14.88
C LYS A 373 28.84 21.93 -15.16
N GLY A 374 28.27 22.55 -14.12
CA GLY A 374 27.23 23.56 -14.22
C GLY A 374 25.89 22.98 -14.69
N TYR A 375 25.57 21.74 -14.31
CA TYR A 375 24.22 21.20 -14.40
C TYR A 375 23.37 21.71 -13.23
N LYS A 376 22.07 21.89 -13.47
CA LYS A 376 21.09 22.18 -12.41
C LYS A 376 20.60 20.90 -11.78
N LEU A 377 20.64 20.78 -10.46
CA LEU A 377 19.94 19.72 -9.75
C LEU A 377 18.55 20.23 -9.38
N VAL A 378 17.53 19.49 -9.80
CA VAL A 378 16.13 19.88 -9.69
C VAL A 378 15.31 18.79 -9.01
N THR A 379 14.17 19.16 -8.47
CA THR A 379 13.13 18.23 -8.03
C THR A 379 12.32 17.71 -9.22
N VAL A 380 11.61 16.58 -9.08
CA VAL A 380 10.85 16.01 -10.20
C VAL A 380 9.69 16.91 -10.66
N ASN A 381 9.13 17.75 -9.78
CA ASN A 381 8.12 18.73 -10.22
C ASN A 381 8.74 19.85 -11.08
N GLU A 382 9.91 20.38 -10.68
CA GLU A 382 10.63 21.40 -11.46
C GLU A 382 11.07 20.86 -12.83
N CYS A 383 11.50 19.59 -12.83
CA CYS A 383 11.92 18.84 -14.00
C CYS A 383 10.89 18.82 -15.14
N ILE A 384 9.60 18.86 -14.78
CA ILE A 384 8.47 18.90 -15.71
C ILE A 384 7.68 20.22 -15.69
N GLY A 385 8.23 21.26 -15.05
CA GLY A 385 7.64 22.60 -15.04
C GLY A 385 6.33 22.69 -14.25
N GLN A 386 6.13 21.84 -13.25
CA GLN A 386 4.94 21.81 -12.40
C GLN A 386 5.21 22.44 -11.03
N PRO A 387 4.17 23.00 -10.37
CA PRO A 387 4.29 23.43 -8.97
C PRO A 387 4.58 22.24 -8.05
N LEU A 388 4.93 22.54 -6.79
CA LEU A 388 5.14 21.51 -5.78
C LEU A 388 3.92 20.56 -5.72
N MET A 389 4.21 19.27 -5.81
CA MET A 389 3.21 18.21 -5.92
C MET A 389 2.74 17.75 -4.55
N TYR A 390 2.05 18.66 -3.84
CA TYR A 390 1.41 18.37 -2.56
C TYR A 390 -0.01 18.89 -2.54
N ARG A 391 -0.87 18.21 -1.79
CA ARG A 391 -2.19 18.70 -1.41
C ARG A 391 -2.33 18.72 0.11
N GLN A 392 -3.31 19.50 0.57
CA GLN A 392 -3.76 19.38 1.95
C GLN A 392 -4.36 17.98 2.16
N PRO A 393 -4.18 17.39 3.36
CA PRO A 393 -4.85 16.17 3.73
C PRO A 393 -6.36 16.40 3.78
N ASN A 394 -7.10 15.40 3.35
CA ASN A 394 -8.53 15.32 3.49
C ASN A 394 -8.83 14.48 4.74
N PRO A 395 -10.04 14.55 5.34
CA PRO A 395 -10.39 13.71 6.50
C PRO A 395 -10.12 12.22 6.25
N THR A 396 -10.21 11.86 4.99
CA THR A 396 -10.02 10.53 4.45
C THR A 396 -8.61 9.97 4.59
N ASP A 397 -7.58 10.81 4.41
CA ASP A 397 -6.18 10.37 4.50
C ASP A 397 -5.78 9.86 5.90
N TYR A 398 -6.60 10.11 6.92
CA TYR A 398 -6.35 9.68 8.30
C TYR A 398 -7.08 8.39 8.70
N VAL A 399 -8.06 7.97 7.89
CA VAL A 399 -8.89 6.80 8.18
C VAL A 399 -8.38 5.64 7.35
N CYS A 400 -7.95 4.53 7.96
CA CYS A 400 -7.61 3.33 7.19
C CYS A 400 -8.38 2.12 7.62
N GLY A 401 -8.73 1.31 6.62
CA GLY A 401 -9.16 -0.06 6.79
C GLY A 401 -8.19 -1.04 6.13
N PRO A 402 -8.63 -2.29 5.93
CA PRO A 402 -7.76 -3.37 5.47
C PRO A 402 -7.34 -3.24 4.00
N THR A 403 -8.05 -2.43 3.19
CA THR A 403 -7.83 -2.28 1.74
C THR A 403 -7.27 -0.92 1.34
N GLY A 404 -7.04 -0.02 2.31
CA GLY A 404 -6.49 1.31 2.07
C GLY A 404 -6.92 2.33 3.10
N CYS A 405 -6.48 3.57 2.89
CA CYS A 405 -6.89 4.74 3.64
C CYS A 405 -7.92 5.54 2.85
N TYR A 406 -9.12 5.66 3.42
CA TYR A 406 -10.38 6.01 2.78
C TYR A 406 -10.62 7.47 2.72
#